data_AF-A0A8J7JAU6-F1
#
_entry.id   AF-A0A8J7JAU6-F1
#
_cell.length_a   1.000
_cell.length_b   1.000
_cell.length_c   1.000
_cell.angle_alpha   90.00
_cell.angle_beta   90.00
_cell.angle_gamma   90.00
#
_symmetry.space_group_name_H-M   'P 1'
#
loop_
_entity.id
_entity.type
_entity.pdbx_description
1 polymer ?
#
loop_
_entity_poly.entity_id
_entity_poly.type
_entity_poly.pdbx_seq_one_letter_code
_entity_poly.pdbx_strand_id
1 'polypeptide(L)'
;MGEVSQTELDAISIPDKVETAIGTLEFFDGVPTDASVATIFVNLDRMRGMEVFLDNVGAVSMYSVRKGLADAGAEGANRIALFEQLLDSQILVVTANTSTLYA
;
A
#
# COMPACT_ATOMS: atom_id res chain seq x y z
N MET A 1 16.28 32.14 -40.78
CA MET A 1 15.77 31.70 -39.47
C MET A 1 16.97 31.16 -38.72
N GLY A 2 17.23 31.64 -37.49
CA GLY A 2 18.38 31.18 -36.72
C GLY A 2 18.21 29.71 -36.34
N GLU A 3 19.22 28.89 -36.60
CA GLU A 3 19.27 27.52 -36.09
C GLU A 3 19.40 27.55 -34.57
N VAL A 4 18.55 26.79 -33.88
CA VAL A 4 18.67 26.54 -32.44
C VAL A 4 19.87 25.62 -32.23
N SER A 5 20.70 25.90 -31.22
CA SER A 5 21.88 25.07 -30.96
C SER A 5 21.48 23.67 -30.45
N GLN A 6 22.28 22.65 -30.76
CA GLN A 6 22.02 21.28 -30.28
C GLN A 6 21.93 21.21 -28.76
N THR A 7 22.77 21.97 -28.06
CA THR A 7 22.75 22.07 -26.59
C THR A 7 21.43 22.60 -26.05
N GLU A 8 20.82 23.60 -26.72
CA GLU A 8 19.51 24.13 -26.33
C GLU A 8 18.41 23.10 -26.59
N LEU A 9 18.48 22.35 -27.70
CA LEU A 9 17.55 21.26 -28.00
C LEU A 9 17.66 20.14 -26.97
N ASP A 10 18.87 19.72 -26.60
CA ASP A 10 19.09 18.67 -25.60
C ASP A 10 18.61 19.10 -24.20
N ALA A 11 18.68 20.40 -23.89
CA ALA A 11 18.24 20.94 -22.60
C ALA A 11 16.71 21.02 -22.43
N ILE A 12 15.97 21.13 -23.54
CA ILE A 12 14.49 21.26 -23.53
C ILE A 12 13.77 20.00 -24.01
N SER A 13 14.48 19.05 -24.60
CA SER A 13 13.91 17.78 -25.09
C SER A 13 13.95 16.70 -24.01
N ILE A 14 13.09 15.69 -24.19
CA ILE A 14 13.14 14.46 -23.42
C ILE A 14 13.91 13.42 -24.25
N PRO A 15 14.80 12.62 -23.65
CA PRO A 15 15.45 11.54 -24.38
C PRO A 15 14.44 10.44 -24.74
N ASP A 16 14.68 9.75 -25.86
CA ASP A 16 13.85 8.63 -26.32
C ASP A 16 13.80 7.46 -25.33
N LYS A 17 14.78 7.36 -24.43
CA LYS A 17 14.85 6.34 -23.38
C LYS A 17 15.26 6.94 -22.05
N VAL A 18 14.53 6.58 -21.00
CA VAL A 18 14.81 6.99 -19.62
C VAL A 18 14.88 5.75 -18.73
N GLU A 19 16.05 5.49 -18.16
CA GLU A 19 16.23 4.41 -17.18
C GLU A 19 15.61 4.80 -15.84
N THR A 20 14.74 3.93 -15.29
CA THR A 20 14.07 4.18 -14.01
C THR A 20 14.05 2.92 -13.14
N ALA A 21 13.67 3.06 -11.87
CA ALA A 21 13.48 1.93 -10.96
C ALA A 21 12.35 0.97 -11.37
N ILE A 22 11.46 1.39 -12.29
CA ILE A 22 10.35 0.57 -12.80
C ILE A 22 10.65 0.00 -14.19
N GLY A 23 11.90 0.11 -14.64
CA GLY A 23 12.37 -0.26 -15.97
C GLY A 23 12.65 0.95 -16.86
N THR A 24 13.13 0.67 -18.07
CA THR A 24 13.35 1.70 -19.10
C THR A 24 12.02 2.18 -19.66
N LEU A 25 11.80 3.50 -19.65
CA LEU A 25 10.66 4.13 -20.32
C LEU A 25 11.11 4.63 -21.69
N GLU A 26 10.40 4.22 -22.74
CA GLU A 26 10.65 4.62 -24.11
C GLU A 26 9.61 5.64 -24.62
N PHE A 27 10.09 6.58 -25.44
CA PHE A 27 9.33 7.69 -26.00
C PHE A 27 9.61 7.81 -27.50
N PHE A 28 8.61 8.28 -28.25
CA PHE A 28 8.74 8.71 -29.64
C PHE A 28 8.16 10.11 -29.77
N ASP A 29 8.98 11.07 -30.21
CA ASP A 29 8.59 12.50 -30.28
C ASP A 29 8.04 13.02 -28.94
N GLY A 30 8.66 12.58 -27.85
CA GLY A 30 8.27 12.90 -26.47
C GLY A 30 6.99 12.21 -25.96
N VAL A 31 6.30 11.43 -26.80
CA VAL A 31 5.11 10.65 -26.40
C VAL A 31 5.56 9.27 -25.92
N PRO A 32 5.14 8.81 -24.72
CA PRO A 32 5.49 7.48 -24.25
C PRO A 32 4.87 6.39 -25.14
N THR A 33 5.60 5.30 -25.36
CA THR A 33 5.04 4.12 -26.05
C THR A 33 3.93 3.47 -25.21
N ASP A 34 3.05 2.70 -25.85
CA ASP A 34 1.99 1.96 -25.14
C ASP A 34 2.55 1.07 -24.01
N ALA A 35 3.73 0.48 -24.22
CA ALA A 35 4.43 -0.31 -23.20
C ALA A 35 4.88 0.55 -22.00
N SER A 36 5.43 1.74 -22.25
CA SER A 36 5.79 2.70 -21.20
C SER A 36 4.56 3.16 -20.43
N VAL A 37 3.46 3.48 -21.13
CA VAL A 37 2.18 3.87 -20.52
C VAL A 37 1.66 2.77 -19.59
N ALA A 38 1.62 1.52 -20.07
CA ALA A 38 1.20 0.38 -19.25
C ALA A 38 2.08 0.21 -18.00
N THR A 39 3.40 0.30 -18.17
CA THR A 39 4.36 0.18 -17.05
C THR A 39 4.14 1.27 -16.00
N ILE A 40 3.94 2.52 -16.43
CA ILE A 40 3.66 3.65 -15.53
C ILE A 40 2.37 3.43 -14.75
N PHE A 41 1.27 3.01 -15.41
CA PHE A 41 0.00 2.79 -14.73
C PHE A 41 0.04 1.59 -13.77
N VAL A 42 0.69 0.49 -14.14
CA VAL A 42 0.92 -0.64 -13.21
C VAL A 42 1.68 -0.18 -11.97
N ASN A 43 2.72 0.65 -12.15
CA ASN A 43 3.45 1.20 -11.02
C ASN A 43 2.60 2.15 -10.17
N LEU A 44 1.78 3.00 -10.79
CA LEU A 44 0.87 3.91 -10.08
C LEU A 44 -0.14 3.14 -9.21
N ASP A 45 -0.74 2.08 -9.76
CA ASP A 45 -1.67 1.24 -9.02
C ASP A 45 -0.98 0.50 -7.87
N ARG A 46 0.26 0.03 -8.08
CA ARG A 46 1.09 -0.57 -7.02
C ARG A 46 1.36 0.42 -5.88
N MET A 47 1.73 1.66 -6.20
CA MET A 47 2.01 2.69 -5.18
C MET A 47 0.75 3.03 -4.39
N ARG A 48 -0.39 3.21 -5.06
CA ARG A 48 -1.68 3.46 -4.41
C ARG A 48 -2.14 2.27 -3.55
N GLY A 49 -1.95 1.05 -4.03
CA GLY A 49 -2.27 -0.15 -3.26
C GLY A 49 -1.43 -0.27 -1.98
N MET A 50 -0.14 0.08 -2.05
CA MET A 50 0.74 0.12 -0.88
C MET A 50 0.29 1.19 0.12
N GLU A 51 -0.04 2.39 -0.34
CA GLU A 51 -0.53 3.49 0.50
C GLU A 51 -1.80 3.07 1.25
N VAL A 52 -2.81 2.56 0.54
CA VAL A 52 -4.06 2.08 1.15
C VAL A 52 -3.81 0.97 2.17
N PHE A 53 -2.90 0.03 1.86
CA PHE A 53 -2.56 -1.05 2.78
C PHE A 53 -1.97 -0.49 4.09
N LEU A 54 -0.98 0.40 4.00
CA LEU A 54 -0.29 0.98 5.15
C LEU A 54 -1.23 1.87 5.98
N ASP A 55 -2.03 2.70 5.33
CA ASP A 55 -2.98 3.60 5.99
C ASP A 55 -4.05 2.84 6.78
N ASN A 56 -4.38 1.61 6.37
CA ASN A 56 -5.47 0.83 6.95
C ASN A 56 -5.03 -0.32 7.85
N VAL A 57 -3.74 -0.48 8.17
CA VAL A 57 -3.26 -1.52 9.10
C VAL A 57 -4.01 -1.48 10.43
N GLY A 58 -4.20 -0.27 11.00
CA GLY A 58 -4.93 -0.10 12.26
C GLY A 58 -6.42 -0.44 12.16
N ALA A 59 -7.08 0.01 11.08
CA ALA A 59 -8.50 -0.26 10.85
C ALA A 59 -8.77 -1.77 10.64
N VAL A 60 -7.92 -2.44 9.86
CA VAL A 60 -8.01 -3.90 9.63
C VAL A 60 -7.72 -4.67 10.92
N SER A 61 -6.79 -4.22 11.76
CA SER A 61 -6.54 -4.81 13.08
C SER A 61 -7.80 -4.78 13.95
N MET A 62 -8.43 -3.61 14.10
CA MET A 62 -9.66 -3.47 14.89
C MET A 62 -10.83 -4.25 14.30
N TYR A 63 -10.96 -4.27 12.96
CA TYR A 63 -11.96 -5.08 12.28
C TYR A 63 -11.76 -6.57 12.57
N SER A 64 -10.51 -7.05 12.52
CA SER A 64 -10.15 -8.45 12.75
C SER A 64 -10.45 -8.86 14.19
N VAL A 65 -10.14 -8.01 15.18
CA VAL A 65 -10.53 -8.22 16.58
C VAL A 65 -12.05 -8.30 16.70
N ARG A 66 -12.78 -7.30 16.17
CA ARG A 66 -14.25 -7.28 16.25
C ARG A 66 -14.88 -8.51 15.61
N LYS A 67 -14.37 -8.92 14.43
CA LYS A 67 -14.84 -10.12 13.73
C LYS A 67 -14.54 -11.38 14.52
N GLY A 68 -13.31 -11.54 15.03
CA GLY A 68 -12.93 -12.70 15.83
C GLY A 68 -13.76 -12.85 17.11
N LEU A 69 -14.04 -11.74 17.81
CA LEU A 69 -14.90 -11.74 18.99
C LEU A 69 -16.37 -12.07 18.65
N ALA A 70 -16.88 -11.56 17.53
CA ALA A 70 -18.21 -11.91 17.04
C ALA A 70 -18.30 -13.41 16.67
N ASP A 71 -17.30 -13.92 15.95
CA ASP A 71 -17.19 -15.35 15.59
C ASP A 71 -17.08 -16.24 16.85
N ALA A 72 -16.55 -15.70 17.97
CA ALA A 72 -16.51 -16.34 19.29
C ALA A 72 -17.79 -16.15 20.14
N GLY A 73 -18.85 -15.53 19.59
CA GLY A 73 -20.16 -15.40 20.23
C GLY A 73 -20.47 -14.04 20.86
N ALA A 74 -19.55 -13.08 20.83
CA ALA A 74 -19.79 -11.69 21.27
C ALA A 74 -20.33 -10.82 20.12
N GLU A 75 -21.32 -11.32 19.38
CA GLU A 75 -21.89 -10.61 18.24
C GLU A 75 -22.82 -9.46 18.68
N GLY A 76 -22.56 -8.26 18.17
CA GLY A 76 -23.39 -7.07 18.40
C GLY A 76 -22.70 -5.99 19.22
N ALA A 77 -23.13 -4.74 19.04
CA ALA A 77 -22.47 -3.58 19.65
C ALA A 77 -22.60 -3.49 21.18
N ASN A 78 -23.49 -4.28 21.78
CA ASN A 78 -23.78 -4.34 23.21
C ASN A 78 -23.30 -5.64 23.87
N ARG A 79 -22.40 -6.39 23.22
CA ARG A 79 -21.79 -7.61 23.75
C ARG A 79 -20.29 -7.39 23.92
N ILE A 80 -19.77 -7.81 25.07
CA ILE A 80 -18.36 -7.69 25.47
C ILE A 80 -17.84 -9.11 25.73
N ALA A 81 -16.62 -9.40 25.29
CA ALA A 81 -16.04 -10.73 25.36
C ALA A 81 -15.11 -10.84 26.58
N LEU A 82 -15.53 -11.61 27.59
CA LEU A 82 -14.69 -11.84 28.75
C LEU A 82 -13.77 -13.03 28.52
N PHE A 83 -12.47 -12.83 28.72
CA PHE A 83 -11.50 -13.92 28.72
C PHE A 83 -11.43 -14.52 30.12
N GLU A 84 -11.87 -15.78 30.26
CA GLU A 84 -11.98 -16.45 31.57
C GLU A 84 -10.64 -16.61 32.29
N GLN A 85 -9.57 -16.80 31.52
CA GLN A 85 -8.22 -17.01 32.01
C GLN A 85 -7.28 -15.89 31.55
N LEU A 86 -6.14 -15.79 32.21
CA LEU A 86 -5.04 -14.94 31.73
C LEU A 86 -4.60 -15.41 30.35
N LEU A 87 -4.23 -14.46 29.50
CA LEU A 87 -3.76 -14.76 28.16
C LEU A 87 -2.33 -15.30 28.17
N ASP A 88 -1.98 -16.10 27.16
CA ASP A 88 -0.66 -16.69 26.97
C ASP A 88 -0.16 -16.52 25.53
N SER A 89 0.97 -17.13 25.17
CA SER A 89 1.55 -17.02 23.82
C SER A 89 0.76 -17.75 22.73
N GLN A 90 -0.25 -18.54 23.08
CA GLN A 90 -1.10 -19.25 22.13
C GLN A 90 -2.33 -18.43 21.73
N ILE A 91 -2.64 -17.34 22.44
CA ILE A 91 -3.76 -16.48 22.11
C ILE A 91 -3.53 -15.72 20.79
N LEU A 92 -4.58 -15.55 20.01
CA LEU A 92 -4.58 -14.79 18.76
C LEU A 92 -4.93 -13.30 18.99
N VAL A 93 -4.37 -12.70 20.04
CA VAL A 93 -4.51 -11.27 20.35
C VAL A 93 -3.12 -10.65 20.34
N VAL A 94 -2.95 -9.63 19.49
CA VAL A 94 -1.65 -8.99 19.29
C VAL A 94 -1.15 -8.36 20.59
N THR A 95 0.06 -8.74 21.02
CA THR A 95 0.75 -8.18 22.19
C THR A 95 -0.09 -8.16 23.49
N ALA A 96 -0.96 -9.16 23.66
CA ALA A 96 -1.70 -9.35 24.91
C ALA A 96 -0.74 -9.50 26.10
N ASN A 97 -1.08 -8.90 27.24
CA ASN A 97 -0.36 -9.16 28.48
C ASN A 97 -0.82 -10.49 29.08
N THR A 98 0.01 -11.06 29.97
CA THR A 98 -0.23 -12.37 30.59
C THR A 98 -0.54 -12.26 32.07
N SER A 99 -0.82 -11.05 32.56
CA SER A 99 -0.86 -10.76 34.01
C SER A 99 -2.15 -10.06 34.46
N THR A 100 -3.01 -9.66 33.52
CA THR A 100 -4.33 -9.11 33.84
C THR A 100 -5.40 -9.73 32.94
N LEU A 101 -6.64 -9.76 33.42
CA LEU A 101 -7.79 -10.21 32.64
C LEU A 101 -8.18 -9.16 31.58
N TYR A 102 -8.72 -9.63 30.46
CA TYR A 102 -9.23 -8.81 29.36
C TYR A 102 -10.76 -8.95 29.23
N ALA A 103 -11.40 -7.88 28.78
CA ALA A 103 -12.82 -7.76 28.48
C ALA A 103 -13.02 -7.10 27.10
#